data_AF-A0A528CJ12-F1
#
_entry.id   AF-A0A528CJ12-F1
#
_cell.length_a   1.000
_cell.length_b   1.000
_cell.length_c   1.000
_cell.angle_alpha   90.00
_cell.angle_beta   90.00
_cell.angle_gamma   90.00
#
_symmetry.space_group_name_H-M   'P 1'
#
loop_
_entity.id
_entity.type
_entity.pdbx_description
1 polymer ?
#
loop_
_entity_poly.entity_id
_entity_poly.type
_entity_poly.pdbx_seq_one_letter_code
_entity_poly.pdbx_strand_id
1 'polypeptide(L)'
;LAQASTHVPARPRTHAVGQDNPLLQVAKPLLQVDSVTRDYPGRRKSLLKRAAPIRAVDDVSFSIDPGQSVALVGRSGCGKSTLA
;
A
#
# COMPACT_ATOMS: atom_id res chain seq x y z
N LEU A 1 -8.11 39.93 -6.93
CA LEU A 1 -6.69 39.53 -6.78
C LEU A 1 -6.58 38.61 -5.57
N ALA A 2 -6.68 37.29 -5.77
CA ALA A 2 -6.77 36.32 -4.68
C ALA A 2 -5.36 35.91 -4.21
N GLN A 3 -5.01 36.29 -2.98
CA GLN A 3 -3.80 35.89 -2.28
C GLN A 3 -3.93 34.42 -1.85
N ALA A 4 -3.42 33.48 -2.66
CA ALA A 4 -3.33 32.08 -2.25
C ALA A 4 -2.16 31.90 -1.28
N SER A 5 -2.50 31.72 0.00
CA SER A 5 -1.59 31.39 1.10
C SER A 5 -0.72 30.17 0.75
N THR A 6 0.57 30.39 0.51
CA THR A 6 1.57 29.36 0.17
C THR A 6 2.13 28.75 1.47
N HIS A 7 1.25 28.34 2.39
CA HIS A 7 1.70 27.65 3.58
C HIS A 7 2.02 26.20 3.22
N VAL A 8 3.30 25.93 2.93
CA VAL A 8 3.84 24.57 2.89
C VAL A 8 4.30 24.25 4.31
N PRO A 9 3.59 23.38 5.06
CA PRO A 9 4.07 22.97 6.38
C PRO A 9 5.42 22.28 6.21
N ALA A 10 6.40 22.65 7.04
CA ALA A 10 7.66 21.93 7.11
C ALA A 10 7.35 20.49 7.51
N ARG A 11 7.52 19.53 6.59
CA ARG A 11 7.49 18.11 6.94
C ARG A 11 8.76 17.83 7.74
N PRO A 12 8.70 17.52 9.04
CA PRO A 12 9.85 16.97 9.71
C PRO A 12 10.26 15.71 8.94
N ARG A 13 11.46 15.73 8.36
CA ARG A 13 12.07 14.53 7.77
C ARG A 13 12.47 13.63 8.93
N THR A 14 11.53 12.88 9.50
CA THR A 14 11.80 11.92 10.58
C THR A 14 12.45 10.62 10.08
N HIS A 15 13.05 10.63 8.89
CA HIS A 15 13.70 9.45 8.34
C HIS A 15 15.21 9.68 8.27
N ALA A 16 15.83 9.78 9.44
CA ALA A 16 17.22 9.35 9.58
C ALA A 16 17.19 7.82 9.43
N VAL A 17 17.18 7.37 8.18
CA VAL A 17 17.40 5.97 7.81
C VAL A 17 18.75 5.58 8.40
N GLY A 18 18.81 4.46 9.11
CA GLY A 18 20.06 3.91 9.67
C GLY A 18 21.05 3.46 8.58
N GLN A 19 21.51 4.38 7.73
CA GLN A 19 22.41 4.10 6.62
C GLN A 19 23.88 3.95 7.07
N ASP A 20 24.18 4.15 8.34
CA ASP A 20 25.53 4.23 8.89
C ASP A 20 25.81 3.20 10.00
N ASN A 21 24.84 2.33 10.32
CA ASN A 21 25.04 1.27 11.31
C ASN A 21 24.89 -0.14 10.70
N PRO A 22 25.99 -0.81 10.32
CA PRO A 22 25.96 -2.17 9.77
C PRO A 22 25.39 -3.22 10.73
N LEU A 23 25.20 -2.89 12.02
CA LEU A 23 24.59 -3.80 13.00
C LEU A 23 23.05 -3.75 13.03
N LEU A 24 22.43 -2.74 12.40
CA LEU A 24 20.96 -2.64 12.27
C LEU A 24 20.39 -3.38 11.05
N GLN A 25 21.24 -3.98 10.20
CA GLN A 25 20.83 -4.73 9.00
C GLN A 25 20.15 -6.08 9.28
N VAL A 26 20.01 -6.47 10.55
CA VAL A 26 19.17 -7.61 10.98
C VAL A 26 17.89 -7.12 11.68
N ALA A 27 17.45 -5.88 11.42
CA ALA A 27 16.18 -5.39 11.90
C ALA A 27 15.03 -6.12 11.17
N LYS A 28 14.26 -6.89 11.94
CA LYS A 28 13.01 -7.50 11.48
C LYS A 28 12.12 -6.44 10.81
N PRO A 29 11.52 -6.71 9.65
CA PRO A 29 10.65 -5.74 8.98
C PRO A 29 9.50 -5.31 9.90
N LEU A 30 9.16 -4.03 9.88
CA LEU A 30 8.05 -3.48 10.66
C LEU A 30 6.71 -4.04 10.16
N LEU A 31 6.59 -4.18 8.84
CA LEU A 31 5.46 -4.83 8.18
C LEU A 31 6.00 -5.81 7.14
N GLN A 32 5.48 -7.03 7.14
CA GLN A 32 5.73 -8.01 6.10
C GLN A 32 4.39 -8.52 5.59
N VAL A 33 4.22 -8.49 4.28
CA VAL A 33 3.08 -8.98 3.54
C VAL A 33 3.59 -10.07 2.62
N ASP A 34 3.07 -11.29 2.77
CA ASP A 34 3.48 -12.45 1.98
C ASP A 34 2.27 -13.03 1.24
N SER A 35 2.37 -13.10 -0.09
CA SER A 35 1.42 -13.76 -1.01
C SER A 35 -0.06 -13.45 -0.76
N VAL A 36 -0.37 -12.19 -0.48
CA VAL A 36 -1.76 -11.79 -0.23
C VAL A 36 -2.56 -11.83 -1.52
N THR A 37 -3.64 -12.60 -1.50
CA THR A 37 -4.64 -12.68 -2.58
C THR A 37 -6.01 -12.35 -2.02
N ARG A 38 -6.78 -11.54 -2.75
CA ARG A 38 -8.13 -11.14 -2.33
C ARG A 38 -9.09 -11.14 -3.51
N ASP A 39 -10.12 -11.97 -3.39
CA ASP A 39 -11.24 -12.04 -4.32
C ASP A 39 -12.51 -11.47 -3.68
N TYR A 40 -13.32 -10.76 -4.47
CA TYR A 40 -14.65 -10.27 -4.08
C TYR A 40 -15.74 -10.96 -4.89
N PRO A 41 -16.96 -11.15 -4.32
CA PRO A 41 -18.08 -11.69 -5.06
C PRO A 41 -18.42 -10.76 -6.23
N GLY A 42 -18.46 -11.31 -7.44
CA GLY A 42 -18.87 -10.53 -8.60
C GLY A 42 -20.35 -10.18 -8.58
N ARG A 43 -20.73 -9.26 -9.46
CA ARG A 43 -22.13 -8.87 -9.62
C ARG A 43 -22.95 -10.02 -10.21
N ARG A 44 -24.04 -10.40 -9.53
CA ARG A 44 -25.00 -11.40 -10.03
C ARG A 44 -25.68 -10.88 -11.30
N LYS A 45 -25.59 -11.65 -12.39
CA LYS A 45 -26.21 -11.34 -13.69
C LYS A 45 -27.49 -12.17 -13.97
N SER A 46 -27.75 -13.22 -13.20
CA SER A 46 -28.92 -14.10 -13.38
C SER A 46 -29.29 -14.77 -12.05
N LEU A 47 -30.57 -15.12 -11.87
CA LEU A 47 -31.08 -15.87 -10.71
C LEU A 47 -30.52 -17.30 -10.63
N LEU A 48 -30.21 -17.90 -11.78
CA LEU A 48 -29.80 -19.31 -11.90
C LEU A 48 -28.27 -19.52 -11.96
N LYS A 49 -27.47 -18.46 -12.15
CA LYS A 49 -26.00 -18.56 -12.25
C LYS A 49 -25.29 -17.81 -11.13
N ARG A 50 -24.28 -18.46 -10.54
CA ARG A 50 -23.37 -17.83 -9.57
C ARG A 50 -22.49 -16.80 -10.30
N ALA A 51 -22.29 -15.64 -9.68
CA ALA A 51 -21.41 -14.62 -10.23
C ALA A 51 -19.95 -15.06 -10.14
N ALA A 52 -19.17 -14.83 -11.20
CA ALA A 52 -17.73 -15.04 -11.17
C ALA A 52 -17.10 -14.02 -10.20
N PRO A 53 -16.21 -14.44 -9.30
CA PRO A 53 -15.51 -13.53 -8.41
C PRO A 53 -14.59 -12.59 -9.21
N ILE A 54 -14.31 -11.42 -8.62
CA ILE A 54 -13.37 -10.44 -9.16
C ILE A 54 -12.13 -10.47 -8.26
N ARG A 55 -10.96 -10.71 -8.87
CA ARG A 55 -9.68 -10.63 -8.18
C ARG A 55 -9.28 -9.17 -7.99
N ALA A 56 -9.20 -8.75 -6.73
CA ALA A 56 -8.78 -7.39 -6.35
C ALA A 56 -7.28 -7.32 -6.05
N VAL A 57 -6.72 -8.38 -5.48
CA VAL A 57 -5.29 -8.52 -5.18
C VAL A 57 -4.85 -9.91 -5.61
N ASP A 58 -3.73 -10.01 -6.30
CA ASP A 58 -3.18 -11.27 -6.84
C ASP A 58 -1.73 -11.44 -6.38
N ASP A 59 -1.50 -12.35 -5.44
CA ASP A 59 -0.18 -12.78 -4.96
C ASP A 59 0.81 -11.63 -4.68
N VAL A 60 0.40 -10.66 -3.86
CA VAL A 60 1.23 -9.49 -3.54
C VAL A 60 2.08 -9.77 -2.31
N SER A 61 3.40 -9.57 -2.45
CA SER A 61 4.39 -9.69 -1.36
C SER A 61 5.27 -8.44 -1.28
N PHE A 62 5.42 -7.86 -0.09
CA PHE A 62 6.35 -6.75 0.18
C PHE A 62 6.66 -6.61 1.68
N SER A 63 7.78 -5.98 2.00
CA SER A 63 8.15 -5.61 3.37
C SER A 63 8.33 -4.10 3.49
N ILE A 64 8.09 -3.57 4.69
CA ILE A 64 8.39 -2.20 5.07
C ILE A 64 9.30 -2.24 6.29
N ASP A 65 10.50 -1.71 6.16
CA ASP A 65 11.46 -1.63 7.26
C ASP A 65 11.17 -0.41 8.16
N PRO A 66 11.62 -0.44 9.42
CA PRO A 66 11.51 0.71 10.31
C PRO A 66 12.10 1.98 9.67
N GLY A 67 11.32 3.06 9.66
CA GLY A 67 11.75 4.33 9.08
C GLY A 67 11.66 4.41 7.56
N GLN A 68 11.07 3.43 6.87
CA GLN A 68 10.69 3.56 5.46
C GLN A 68 9.30 4.17 5.31
N SER A 69 9.13 5.00 4.27
CA SER A 69 7.82 5.47 3.80
C SER A 69 7.59 4.93 2.39
N VAL A 70 6.56 4.10 2.22
CA VAL A 70 6.21 3.49 0.93
C VAL A 70 4.88 4.05 0.43
N ALA A 71 4.79 4.33 -0.87
CA ALA A 71 3.57 4.81 -1.51
C ALA A 71 3.02 3.75 -2.47
N LEU A 72 1.76 3.37 -2.27
CA LEU A 72 1.06 2.46 -3.18
C LEU A 72 0.43 3.24 -4.34
N VAL A 73 0.95 3.04 -5.55
CA VAL A 73 0.53 3.77 -6.77
C VAL A 73 -0.07 2.84 -7.81
N GLY A 74 -0.97 3.36 -8.66
CA GLY A 74 -1.60 2.58 -9.72
C GLY A 74 -2.93 3.17 -10.22
N ARG A 75 -3.40 2.69 -11.37
CA ARG A 75 -4.67 3.12 -12.00
C ARG A 75 -5.88 2.96 -11.07
N SER A 76 -6.93 3.74 -11.27
CA SER A 76 -8.18 3.56 -10.50
C SER A 76 -8.69 2.11 -10.63
N GLY A 77 -9.12 1.51 -9.52
CA GLY A 77 -9.63 0.14 -9.50
C GLY A 77 -8.60 -1.00 -9.43
N CYS A 78 -7.29 -0.74 -9.36
CA CYS A 78 -6.26 -1.79 -9.29
C CYS A 78 -6.06 -2.43 -7.91
N GLY A 79 -7.00 -2.27 -6.96
CA GLY A 79 -6.91 -2.92 -5.64
C GLY A 79 -6.10 -2.18 -4.56
N LYS A 80 -5.69 -0.92 -4.77
CA LYS A 80 -4.89 -0.18 -3.77
C LYS A 80 -5.57 -0.05 -2.41
N SER A 81 -6.84 0.37 -2.40
CA SER A 81 -7.63 0.48 -1.17
C SER A 81 -8.00 -0.88 -0.55
N THR A 82 -7.74 -1.98 -1.26
CA THR A 82 -7.87 -3.33 -0.71
C THR A 82 -6.60 -3.76 0.03
N LEU A 83 -5.44 -3.17 -0.32
CA LEU A 83 -4.14 -3.44 0.29
C LEU A 83 -3.77 -2.48 1.43
N ALA A 84 -4.35 -1.28 1.45
CA ALA A 84 -4.14 -0.24 2.46
C ALA A 84 -5.07 -0.43 3.66
#